data_AF-A0A2S9ZVF1-F1
#
_entry.id   AF-A0A2S9ZVF1-F1
#
_cell.length_a   1.000
_cell.length_b   1.000
_cell.length_c   1.000
_cell.angle_alpha   90.00
_cell.angle_beta   90.00
_cell.angle_gamma   90.00
#
_symmetry.space_group_name_H-M   'P 1'
#
loop_
_entity.id
_entity.type
_entity.pdbx_description
1 polymer ?
#
loop_
_entity_poly.entity_id
_entity_poly.type
_entity_poly.pdbx_seq_one_letter_code
_entity_poly.pdbx_strand_id
1 'polypeptide(L)'
;KFIPKFVGPYPITAFDAATSTYTFDLPPHLRIYTRIHASKLRPHYPNDDLRFPSRAFSQLAPVVPATDSTEAEYLIDKIVADKKVRGKVKYKVRYAGYSAAEDQWRDRAELLELA
;
A
#
# COMPACT_ATOMS: atom_id res chain seq x y z
N LYS A 1 -14.14 -13.73 4.23
CA LYS A 1 -14.19 -12.45 3.47
C LYS A 1 -13.52 -11.39 4.33
N PHE A 2 -12.27 -11.01 4.02
CA PHE A 2 -11.49 -10.06 4.82
C PHE A 2 -11.64 -8.64 4.29
N ILE A 3 -12.79 -8.04 4.54
CA ILE A 3 -12.97 -6.60 4.26
C ILE A 3 -12.58 -5.84 5.53
N PRO A 4 -11.64 -4.88 5.46
CA PRO A 4 -11.29 -4.07 6.62
C PRO A 4 -12.53 -3.28 7.10
N LYS A 5 -12.82 -3.39 8.40
CA LYS A 5 -13.98 -2.71 9.02
C LYS A 5 -13.78 -1.20 9.19
N PHE A 6 -12.52 -0.76 9.22
CA PHE A 6 -12.12 0.63 9.41
C PHE A 6 -11.12 0.99 8.31
N VAL A 7 -11.19 2.23 7.84
CA VAL A 7 -10.32 2.76 6.78
C VAL A 7 -9.46 3.88 7.36
N GLY A 8 -8.16 3.77 7.14
CA GLY A 8 -7.16 4.82 7.31
C GLY A 8 -6.97 5.37 8.73
N PRO A 9 -5.76 5.85 9.05
CA PRO A 9 -5.63 7.00 9.92
C PRO A 9 -5.93 8.27 9.10
N TYR A 10 -6.94 9.04 9.50
CA TYR A 10 -7.21 10.36 8.94
C TYR A 10 -7.02 11.43 10.02
N PRO A 11 -6.38 12.57 9.70
CA PRO A 11 -6.23 13.64 10.66
C PRO A 11 -7.59 14.30 10.94
N ILE A 12 -7.78 14.71 12.20
CA ILE A 12 -8.98 15.41 12.67
C ILE A 12 -8.72 16.91 12.51
N THR A 13 -9.59 17.60 11.78
CA THR A 13 -9.51 19.04 11.52
C THR A 13 -10.30 19.84 12.55
N ALA A 14 -11.43 19.33 13.02
CA ALA A 14 -12.28 20.01 14.00
C ALA A 14 -13.00 19.02 14.90
N PHE A 15 -13.29 19.47 16.12
CA PHE A 15 -14.03 18.71 17.12
C PHE A 15 -15.14 19.58 17.71
N ASP A 16 -16.36 19.05 17.69
CA ASP A 16 -17.51 19.62 18.39
C ASP A 16 -17.81 18.80 19.64
N ALA A 17 -17.56 19.39 20.80
CA ALA A 17 -17.79 18.77 22.10
C ALA A 17 -19.28 18.60 22.43
N ALA A 18 -20.16 19.46 21.90
CA ALA A 18 -21.58 19.41 22.23
C ALA A 18 -22.28 18.17 21.66
N THR A 19 -21.90 17.79 20.44
CA THR A 19 -22.46 16.62 19.75
C THR A 19 -21.51 15.43 19.68
N SER A 20 -20.31 15.53 20.27
CA SER A 20 -19.25 14.50 20.19
C SER A 20 -18.93 14.12 18.74
N THR A 21 -18.86 15.13 17.88
CA THR A 21 -18.69 14.96 16.43
C THR A 21 -17.33 15.48 15.99
N TYR A 22 -16.65 14.68 15.17
CA TYR A 22 -15.34 15.00 14.63
C TYR A 22 -15.43 15.24 13.13
N THR A 23 -14.64 16.21 12.65
CA THR A 23 -14.49 16.49 11.23
C THR A 23 -13.10 16.05 10.78
N PHE A 24 -13.04 15.25 9.72
CA PHE A 24 -11.81 14.70 9.16
C PHE A 24 -11.44 15.37 7.85
N ASP A 25 -10.14 15.49 7.60
CA ASP A 25 -9.61 15.79 6.27
C ASP A 25 -9.54 14.49 5.46
N LEU A 26 -10.53 14.28 4.60
CA LEU A 26 -10.67 13.07 3.82
C LEU A 26 -10.17 13.30 2.38
N PRO A 27 -9.39 12.35 1.82
CA PRO A 27 -9.02 12.38 0.42
C PRO A 27 -10.24 12.51 -0.52
N PRO A 28 -10.10 13.20 -1.66
CA PRO A 28 -11.20 13.43 -2.59
C PRO A 28 -11.75 12.15 -3.24
N HIS A 29 -10.98 11.05 -3.21
CA HIS A 29 -11.42 9.75 -3.72
C HIS A 29 -12.36 9.01 -2.76
N LEU A 30 -12.44 9.41 -1.48
CA LEU A 30 -13.36 8.84 -0.51
C LEU A 30 -14.67 9.61 -0.47
N ARG A 31 -15.71 9.04 -1.10
CA ARG A 31 -17.06 9.60 -1.13
C ARG A 31 -17.84 9.33 0.16
N ILE A 32 -17.27 9.67 1.32
CA ILE A 32 -17.93 9.55 2.63
C ILE A 32 -18.01 10.92 3.31
N TYR A 33 -18.93 11.08 4.26
CA TYR A 33 -19.06 12.32 5.02
C TYR A 33 -17.81 12.57 5.89
N THR A 34 -17.30 13.80 5.85
CA THR A 34 -16.16 14.24 6.69
C THR A 34 -16.52 14.35 8.16
N ARG A 35 -17.81 14.56 8.47
CA ARG A 35 -18.31 14.74 9.83
C ARG A 35 -18.86 13.43 10.37
N ILE A 36 -18.22 12.88 11.41
CA ILE A 36 -18.51 11.55 11.96
C ILE A 36 -18.56 11.62 13.49
N HIS A 37 -19.56 10.97 14.08
CA HIS A 37 -19.71 10.87 15.54
C HIS A 37 -18.66 9.95 16.19
N ALA A 38 -18.24 10.29 17.42
CA ALA A 38 -17.23 9.56 18.21
C ALA A 38 -17.42 8.03 18.24
N SER A 39 -18.66 7.56 18.29
CA SER A 39 -18.99 6.12 18.36
C SER A 39 -18.56 5.32 17.12
N LYS A 40 -18.36 5.98 15.97
CA LYS A 40 -17.92 5.35 14.72
C LYS A 40 -16.41 5.43 14.52
N LEU A 41 -15.68 6.00 15.48
CA LEU A 41 -14.24 6.23 15.39
C LEU A 41 -13.48 5.22 16.23
N ARG A 42 -12.26 4.92 15.81
CA ARG A 42 -11.29 4.13 16.57
C ARG A 42 -9.99 4.91 16.66
N PRO A 43 -9.40 5.02 17.86
CA PRO A 43 -8.04 5.55 17.98
C PRO A 43 -7.09 4.71 17.13
N HIS A 44 -6.31 5.39 16.31
CA HIS A 44 -5.22 4.77 15.58
C HIS A 44 -4.01 4.65 16.52
N TYR A 45 -3.50 3.43 16.68
CA TYR A 45 -2.25 3.18 17.39
C TYR A 45 -1.18 2.85 16.34
N PRO A 46 -0.12 3.67 16.20
CA PRO A 46 0.95 3.36 15.28
C PRO A 46 1.60 2.02 15.65
N ASN A 47 2.01 1.26 14.64
CA ASN A 47 2.70 0.00 14.86
C ASN A 47 4.07 0.26 15.48
N ASP A 48 4.42 -0.53 16.49
CA ASP A 48 5.78 -0.55 17.04
C ASP A 48 6.61 -1.54 16.20
N ASP A 49 7.43 -0.99 15.31
CA ASP A 49 8.20 -1.79 14.33
C ASP A 49 9.26 -2.68 14.98
N LEU A 50 9.70 -2.37 16.20
CA LEU A 50 10.64 -3.21 16.95
C LEU A 50 9.97 -4.46 17.54
N ARG A 51 8.72 -4.33 17.99
CA ARG A 51 7.96 -5.44 18.58
C ARG A 51 7.18 -6.24 17.56
N PHE A 52 6.72 -5.61 16.49
CA PHE A 52 5.87 -6.24 15.47
C PHE A 52 6.37 -5.92 14.06
N PRO A 53 7.56 -6.44 13.67
CA PRO A 53 8.13 -6.18 12.35
C PRO A 53 7.27 -6.73 11.20
N SER A 54 6.44 -7.75 11.45
CA SER A 54 5.50 -8.31 10.47
C SER A 54 4.25 -7.45 10.22
N ARG A 55 4.05 -6.38 11.00
CA ARG A 55 2.92 -5.44 10.87
C ARG A 55 3.32 -4.08 10.29
N ALA A 56 4.62 -3.85 10.06
CA ALA A 56 5.09 -2.63 9.43
C ALA A 56 4.48 -2.52 8.03
N PHE A 57 3.63 -1.50 7.82
CA PHE A 57 3.11 -1.11 6.52
C PHE A 57 4.25 -0.49 5.68
N SER A 58 5.31 -1.26 5.40
CA SER A 58 6.33 -0.91 4.41
C SER A 58 5.89 -1.31 3.01
N GLN A 59 4.92 -2.22 2.88
CA GLN A 59 4.43 -2.69 1.61
C GLN A 59 3.55 -1.60 1.00
N LEU A 60 4.12 -0.79 0.10
CA LEU A 60 3.35 0.07 -0.79
C LEU A 60 2.28 -0.80 -1.44
N ALA A 61 1.02 -0.39 -1.35
CA ALA A 61 -0.05 -1.11 -2.03
C ALA A 61 0.33 -1.23 -3.53
N PRO A 62 0.10 -2.40 -4.15
CA PRO A 62 0.31 -2.53 -5.59
C PRO A 62 -0.46 -1.40 -6.29
N VAL A 63 0.17 -0.75 -7.26
CA VAL A 63 -0.53 0.23 -8.09
C VAL A 63 -1.51 -0.60 -8.91
N VAL A 64 -2.81 -0.49 -8.61
CA VAL A 64 -3.85 -1.05 -9.46
C VAL A 64 -4.11 0.00 -10.54
N PRO A 65 -3.69 -0.20 -11.79
CA PRO A 65 -4.04 0.73 -12.85
C PRO A 65 -5.57 0.74 -13.02
N ALA A 66 -6.13 1.90 -13.36
CA ALA A 66 -7.58 2.08 -13.57
C ALA A 66 -8.11 1.40 -14.87
N THR A 67 -7.26 0.62 -15.54
CA THR A 67 -7.57 -0.19 -16.72
C THR A 67 -7.68 -1.66 -16.31
N ASP A 68 -8.62 -2.39 -16.93
CA ASP A 68 -9.01 -3.79 -16.67
C ASP A 68 -7.89 -4.86 -16.83
N SER A 69 -6.64 -4.53 -16.54
CA SER A 69 -5.55 -5.49 -16.38
C SER A 69 -5.64 -6.08 -14.97
N THR A 70 -5.88 -7.39 -14.89
CA THR A 70 -5.96 -8.14 -13.61
C THR A 70 -4.58 -8.29 -12.93
N GLU A 71 -3.55 -7.66 -13.49
CA GLU A 71 -2.17 -7.74 -13.03
C GLU A 71 -1.84 -6.52 -12.17
N ALA A 72 -1.63 -6.75 -10.89
CA ALA A 72 -1.14 -5.74 -9.97
C ALA A 72 0.27 -5.29 -10.40
N GLU A 73 0.42 -4.02 -10.78
CA GLU A 73 1.70 -3.45 -11.19
C GLU A 73 2.46 -2.94 -9.95
N TYR A 74 3.73 -3.32 -9.83
CA TYR A 74 4.60 -2.94 -8.72
C TYR A 74 5.73 -2.05 -9.22
N LEU A 75 5.97 -0.91 -8.56
CA LEU A 75 7.09 -0.04 -8.87
C LEU A 75 8.40 -0.76 -8.55
N ILE A 76 9.29 -0.83 -9.54
CA ILE A 76 10.62 -1.42 -9.39
C ILE A 76 11.54 -0.36 -8.78
N ASP A 77 12.15 -0.70 -7.65
CA ASP A 77 13.19 0.14 -7.03
C ASP A 77 14.55 -0.10 -7.69
N LYS A 78 14.95 -1.38 -7.80
CA LYS A 78 16.23 -1.76 -8.42
C LYS A 78 16.27 -3.20 -8.88
N ILE A 79 17.19 -3.47 -9.80
CA ILE A 79 17.57 -4.82 -10.20
C ILE A 79 18.76 -5.26 -9.32
N VAL A 80 18.58 -6.37 -8.60
CA VAL A 80 19.55 -6.86 -7.59
C VAL A 80 20.54 -7.84 -8.20
N ALA A 81 20.12 -8.61 -9.19
CA ALA A 81 20.96 -9.60 -9.87
C ALA A 81 20.39 -9.93 -11.25
N ASP A 82 21.24 -10.42 -12.14
CA ASP A 82 20.83 -11.06 -13.38
C ASP A 82 21.32 -12.52 -13.42
N LYS A 83 20.59 -13.36 -14.13
CA LYS A 83 21.01 -14.74 -14.41
C LYS A 83 20.63 -15.14 -15.81
N LYS A 84 21.50 -15.89 -16.48
CA LYS A 84 21.23 -16.47 -17.80
C LYS A 84 20.84 -17.93 -17.64
N VAL A 85 19.60 -18.27 -17.99
CA VAL A 85 19.08 -19.64 -17.95
C VAL A 85 18.60 -20.01 -19.35
N ARG A 86 19.18 -21.07 -19.94
CA ARG A 86 18.81 -21.59 -21.27
C ARG A 86 18.77 -20.49 -22.36
N GLY A 87 19.76 -19.59 -22.35
CA GLY A 87 19.86 -18.49 -23.31
C GLY A 87 19.00 -17.25 -23.02
N LYS A 88 18.08 -17.30 -22.05
CA LYS A 88 17.25 -16.17 -21.62
C LYS A 88 17.82 -15.49 -20.37
N VAL A 89 17.83 -14.16 -20.35
CA VAL A 89 18.26 -13.36 -19.19
C VAL A 89 17.06 -13.08 -18.30
N LYS A 90 17.15 -13.47 -17.03
CA LYS A 90 16.20 -13.13 -15.98
C LYS A 90 16.84 -12.13 -15.04
N TYR A 91 16.05 -11.18 -14.56
CA TYR A 91 16.48 -10.18 -13.58
C TYR A 91 15.77 -10.42 -12.26
N LYS A 92 16.52 -10.35 -11.16
CA LYS A 92 15.98 -10.35 -9.81
C LYS A 92 15.60 -8.92 -9.46
N VAL A 93 14.31 -8.68 -9.38
CA VAL A 93 13.71 -7.36 -9.21
C VAL A 93 13.43 -7.14 -7.73
N ARG A 94 13.86 -5.99 -7.21
CA ARG A 94 13.42 -5.47 -5.93
C ARG A 94 12.38 -4.39 -6.15
N TYR A 95 11.22 -4.58 -5.54
CA TYR A 95 10.13 -3.63 -5.61
C TYR A 95 10.28 -2.53 -4.55
N ALA A 96 9.83 -1.31 -4.87
CA ALA A 96 9.85 -0.19 -3.95
C ALA A 96 8.97 -0.46 -2.73
N GLY A 97 9.54 -0.33 -1.53
CA GLY A 97 8.86 -0.65 -0.26
C GLY A 97 8.92 -2.13 0.14
N TYR A 98 9.46 -3.02 -0.71
CA TYR A 98 9.55 -4.45 -0.41
C TYR A 98 10.96 -4.86 0.04
N SER A 99 11.01 -5.78 1.01
CA SER A 99 12.27 -6.33 1.52
C SER A 99 12.85 -7.39 0.57
N ALA A 100 14.13 -7.72 0.75
CA ALA A 100 14.83 -8.72 -0.07
C ALA A 100 14.20 -10.13 -0.06
N ALA A 101 13.31 -10.41 0.90
CA ALA A 101 12.55 -11.65 0.99
C ALA A 101 11.50 -11.80 -0.12
N GLU A 102 11.04 -10.68 -0.70
CA GLU A 102 10.01 -10.64 -1.74
C GLU A 102 10.59 -10.36 -3.14
N ASP A 103 11.91 -10.44 -3.29
CA ASP A 103 12.56 -10.28 -4.59
C ASP A 103 12.13 -11.41 -5.55
N GLN A 104 11.61 -11.04 -6.72
CA GLN A 104 11.14 -12.00 -7.73
C GLN A 104 12.03 -11.99 -8.97
N TRP A 105 12.15 -13.15 -9.62
CA TRP A 105 12.84 -13.26 -10.91
C TRP A 105 11.86 -12.97 -12.05
N ARG A 106 12.08 -11.88 -12.78
CA ARG A 106 11.30 -11.48 -13.95
C ARG A 106 12.11 -11.65 -15.22
N ASP A 107 11.43 -11.88 -16.33
CA ASP A 107 12.06 -11.98 -17.64
C ASP A 107 12.36 -10.59 -18.22
N ARG A 108 13.46 -10.47 -18.98
CA ARG A 108 13.84 -9.19 -19.63
C ARG A 108 12.71 -8.58 -20.48
N ALA A 109 11.92 -9.43 -21.14
CA ALA A 109 10.84 -8.98 -22.00
C ALA A 109 9.72 -8.29 -21.18
N GLU A 110 9.33 -8.87 -20.04
CA GLU A 110 8.32 -8.26 -19.14
C GLU A 110 8.78 -6.91 -18.57
N LEU A 111 10.08 -6.76 -18.32
CA LEU A 111 10.63 -5.49 -17.83
C LEU A 111 10.73 -4.40 -18.89
N LEU A 112 10.83 -4.78 -20.18
CA LEU A 112 10.91 -3.81 -21.28
C LEU A 112 9.54 -3.24 -21.64
N GLU A 113 8.46 -4.02 -21.45
CA GLU A 113 7.08 -3.57 -21.67
C GLU A 113 6.59 -2.57 -20.60
N LEU A 114 7.29 -2.47 -19.47
CA LEU A 114 6.97 -1.56 -18.36
C LEU A 114 7.77 -0.25 -18.37
N ALA A 115 8.65 -0.05 -19.36
CA ALA A 115 9.53 1.13 -19.49
C ALA A 115 9.04 2.08 -20.59
#